data_AF-A0A4Q3ABV7-F1
#
_entry.id   AF-A0A4Q3ABV7-F1
#
_cell.length_a   1.000
_cell.length_b   1.000
_cell.length_c   1.000
_cell.angle_alpha   90.00
_cell.angle_beta   90.00
_cell.angle_gamma   90.00
#
_symmetry.space_group_name_H-M   'P 1'
#
loop_
_entity.id
_entity.type
_entity.pdbx_description
1 polymer ?
#
loop_
_entity_poly.entity_id
_entity_poly.type
_entity_poly.pdbx_seq_one_letter_code
_entity_poly.pdbx_strand_id
1 'polypeptide(L)'
;MKRVEFCGGVAMAVFAAGPVFVITWIVAAMIVQTPATAAEWTMIFWLLCILLVAVPVGAAISLIPNLLGGALMAALGVGYPATRKREIWAIAGTILAMAFAAPFIGFEPAMLPLYLLFAFTGAICALIVRFGTRWSDDST
;
A
#
# COMPACT_ATOMS: atom_id res chain seq x y z
N MET A 1 -27.69 -5.43 12.99
CA MET A 1 -26.28 -5.03 12.77
C MET A 1 -25.92 -5.31 11.33
N LYS A 2 -25.51 -4.30 10.55
CA LYS A 2 -25.03 -4.51 9.17
C LYS A 2 -23.69 -5.24 9.23
N ARG A 3 -23.52 -6.32 8.47
CA ARG A 3 -22.26 -7.07 8.41
C ARG A 3 -21.31 -6.39 7.42
N VAL A 4 -20.02 -6.37 7.76
CA VAL A 4 -18.96 -5.90 6.89
C VAL A 4 -17.87 -6.95 6.86
N GLU A 5 -17.49 -7.37 5.66
CA GLU A 5 -16.42 -8.32 5.43
C GLU A 5 -15.22 -7.55 4.86
N PHE A 6 -14.09 -7.54 5.55
CA PHE A 6 -12.87 -6.84 5.09
C PHE A 6 -11.59 -7.67 5.28
N CYS A 7 -11.63 -8.75 6.07
CA CYS A 7 -10.46 -9.57 6.37
C CYS A 7 -9.82 -10.17 5.10
N GLY A 8 -10.60 -10.53 4.10
CA GLY A 8 -10.08 -11.01 2.81
C GLY A 8 -9.26 -9.94 2.08
N GLY A 9 -9.74 -8.70 2.07
CA GLY A 9 -9.00 -7.55 1.54
C GLY A 9 -7.69 -7.28 2.28
N VAL A 10 -7.72 -7.36 3.61
CA VAL A 10 -6.53 -7.20 4.45
C VAL A 10 -5.50 -8.29 4.16
N ALA A 11 -5.91 -9.55 4.09
CA ALA A 11 -5.00 -10.65 3.76
C ALA A 11 -4.32 -10.44 2.40
N MET A 12 -5.08 -10.08 1.37
CA MET A 12 -4.53 -9.77 0.04
C MET A 12 -3.54 -8.61 0.09
N ALA A 13 -3.87 -7.52 0.79
CA ALA A 13 -3.00 -6.35 0.89
C ALA A 13 -1.70 -6.66 1.64
N VAL A 14 -1.76 -7.49 2.69
CA VAL A 14 -0.60 -7.89 3.49
C VAL A 14 0.39 -8.72 2.66
N PHE A 15 -0.09 -9.70 1.89
CA PHE A 15 0.77 -10.49 1.00
C PHE A 15 1.30 -9.66 -0.19
N ALA A 16 0.53 -8.68 -0.65
CA ALA A 16 0.93 -7.80 -1.75
C ALA A 16 1.88 -6.66 -1.32
N ALA A 17 1.94 -6.31 -0.03
CA ALA A 17 2.66 -5.12 0.44
C ALA A 17 4.14 -5.11 0.06
N GLY A 18 4.83 -6.23 0.24
CA GLY A 18 6.24 -6.39 -0.14
C GLY A 18 6.47 -6.17 -1.64
N PRO A 19 5.82 -6.95 -2.52
CA PRO A 19 5.90 -6.76 -3.96
C PRO A 19 5.51 -5.36 -4.43
N VAL A 20 4.42 -4.79 -3.88
CA VAL A 20 3.96 -3.43 -4.21
C VAL A 20 5.05 -2.41 -3.88
N PHE A 21 5.65 -2.48 -2.68
CA PHE A 21 6.73 -1.58 -2.28
C PHE A 21 7.96 -1.69 -3.19
N VAL A 22 8.35 -2.92 -3.56
CA VAL A 22 9.49 -3.13 -4.47
C VAL A 22 9.19 -2.56 -5.86
N ILE A 23 7.99 -2.79 -6.40
CA ILE A 23 7.59 -2.27 -7.71
C ILE A 23 7.54 -0.75 -7.69
N THR A 24 6.93 -0.14 -6.67
CA THR A 24 6.87 1.33 -6.55
C THR A 24 8.26 1.93 -6.39
N TRP A 25 9.17 1.25 -5.68
CA TRP A 25 10.56 1.67 -5.55
C TRP A 25 11.33 1.60 -6.87
N ILE A 26 11.17 0.53 -7.65
CA ILE A 26 11.78 0.39 -8.98
C ILE A 26 11.28 1.50 -9.91
N VAL A 27 9.97 1.72 -9.95
CA VAL A 27 9.36 2.77 -10.79
C VAL A 27 9.90 4.15 -10.38
N ALA A 28 9.98 4.43 -9.08
CA ALA A 28 10.56 5.68 -8.58
C ALA A 28 12.04 5.83 -8.99
N ALA A 29 12.83 4.76 -8.89
CA ALA A 29 14.24 4.76 -9.29
C ALA A 29 14.41 5.00 -10.79
N MET A 30 13.56 4.41 -11.63
CA MET A 30 13.57 4.60 -13.09
C MET A 30 13.23 6.04 -13.50
N ILE A 31 12.38 6.73 -12.74
CA ILE A 31 12.06 8.14 -13.00
C ILE A 31 13.27 9.04 -12.71
N VAL A 32 14.07 8.69 -11.71
CA VAL A 32 15.22 9.49 -11.27
C VAL A 32 16.48 9.22 -12.13
N GLN A 33 16.57 8.07 -12.81
CA GLN A 33 17.77 7.66 -13.55
C GLN A 33 17.49 7.33 -15.04
N THR A 34 18.22 7.94 -15.99
CA THR A 34 18.32 7.51 -17.41
C THR A 34 19.71 7.80 -17.99
N PRO A 35 20.26 7.01 -18.96
CA PRO A 35 19.71 5.83 -19.62
C PRO A 35 20.22 4.50 -19.07
N ALA A 36 19.38 3.47 -19.19
CA ALA A 36 19.65 2.09 -18.83
C ALA A 36 20.83 1.53 -19.65
N THR A 37 21.99 1.41 -19.01
CA THR A 37 23.00 0.47 -19.46
C THR A 37 22.42 -0.95 -19.33
N ALA A 38 22.75 -1.81 -20.30
CA ALA A 38 22.17 -3.13 -20.47
C ALA A 38 21.94 -3.83 -19.13
N ALA A 39 20.69 -4.25 -18.88
CA ALA A 39 20.33 -5.01 -17.70
C ALA A 39 21.16 -6.30 -17.67
N GLU A 40 22.25 -6.27 -16.91
CA GLU A 40 23.02 -7.47 -16.61
C GLU A 40 22.08 -8.45 -15.90
N TRP A 41 22.08 -9.73 -16.32
CA TRP A 41 21.29 -10.79 -15.68
C TRP A 41 21.42 -10.81 -14.16
N THR A 42 22.55 -10.33 -13.64
CA THR A 42 22.84 -10.06 -12.24
C THR A 42 21.79 -9.15 -11.57
N MET A 43 21.35 -8.07 -12.23
CA MET A 43 20.35 -7.13 -11.69
C MET A 43 18.98 -7.79 -11.55
N ILE A 44 18.57 -8.59 -12.55
CA ILE A 44 17.31 -9.35 -12.52
C ILE A 44 17.34 -10.38 -11.38
N PHE A 45 18.46 -11.08 -11.22
CA PHE A 45 18.65 -12.03 -10.12
C PHE A 45 18.52 -11.36 -8.75
N TRP A 46 19.21 -10.23 -8.54
CA TRP A 46 19.09 -9.48 -7.28
C TRP A 46 17.68 -8.97 -7.02
N LEU A 47 16.96 -8.49 -8.03
CA LEU A 47 15.56 -8.09 -7.91
C LEU A 47 14.65 -9.24 -7.45
N LEU A 48 14.86 -10.45 -8.00
CA LEU A 48 14.12 -11.64 -7.56
C LEU A 48 14.44 -12.00 -6.10
N CYS A 49 15.71 -11.94 -5.69
CA CYS A 49 16.10 -12.17 -4.31
C CYS A 49 15.50 -11.13 -3.35
N ILE A 50 15.48 -9.85 -3.75
CA ILE A 50 14.85 -8.78 -2.97
C ILE A 50 13.35 -9.03 -2.85
N LEU A 51 12.66 -9.42 -3.93
CA LEU A 51 11.24 -9.75 -3.90
C LEU A 51 10.93 -10.89 -2.92
N LEU A 52 11.75 -11.95 -2.88
CA LEU A 52 11.56 -13.08 -1.97
C LEU A 52 11.62 -12.68 -0.49
N VAL A 53 12.53 -11.78 -0.13
CA VAL A 53 12.67 -11.27 1.25
C VAL A 53 11.65 -10.16 1.54
N ALA A 54 11.26 -9.39 0.52
CA ALA A 54 10.31 -8.29 0.67
C ALA A 54 8.91 -8.77 1.05
N VAL A 55 8.49 -9.96 0.61
CA VAL A 55 7.16 -10.52 0.97
C VAL A 55 7.01 -10.71 2.48
N PRO A 56 7.84 -11.49 3.20
CA PRO A 56 7.65 -11.71 4.64
C PRO A 56 7.87 -10.43 5.45
N VAL A 57 8.85 -9.60 5.10
CA VAL A 57 9.11 -8.33 5.80
C VAL A 57 7.98 -7.34 5.58
N GLY A 58 7.55 -7.18 4.33
CA GLY A 58 6.43 -6.31 3.96
C GLY A 58 5.11 -6.78 4.58
N ALA A 59 4.86 -8.09 4.64
CA ALA A 59 3.70 -8.65 5.32
C ALA A 59 3.71 -8.33 6.82
N ALA A 60 4.84 -8.53 7.50
CA ALA A 60 4.98 -8.25 8.93
C ALA A 60 4.73 -6.76 9.26
N ILE A 61 5.32 -5.86 8.48
CA ILE A 61 5.21 -4.41 8.70
C ILE A 61 3.80 -3.90 8.33
N SER A 62 3.21 -4.41 7.25
CA SER A 62 1.93 -3.90 6.74
C SER A 62 0.71 -4.48 7.44
N LEU A 63 0.85 -5.57 8.19
CA LEU A 63 -0.28 -6.23 8.87
C LEU A 63 -1.06 -5.27 9.76
N ILE A 64 -0.38 -4.60 10.67
CA ILE A 64 -0.99 -3.69 11.65
C ILE A 64 -1.70 -2.52 10.94
N PRO A 65 -1.05 -1.72 10.07
CA PRO A 65 -1.71 -0.59 9.44
C PRO A 65 -2.83 -1.01 8.48
N ASN A 66 -2.70 -2.12 7.75
CA ASN A 66 -3.77 -2.60 6.87
C ASN A 66 -4.99 -3.10 7.68
N LEU A 67 -4.76 -3.78 8.80
CA LEU A 67 -5.83 -4.26 9.66
C LEU A 67 -6.56 -3.08 10.33
N LEU A 68 -5.82 -2.17 10.96
CA LEU A 68 -6.41 -1.02 11.67
C LEU A 68 -7.08 -0.05 10.70
N GLY A 69 -6.38 0.34 9.63
CA GLY A 69 -6.91 1.24 8.60
C GLY A 69 -8.11 0.62 7.89
N GLY A 70 -8.02 -0.66 7.52
CA GLY A 70 -9.11 -1.40 6.91
C GLY A 70 -10.34 -1.50 7.81
N ALA A 71 -10.17 -1.85 9.08
CA ALA A 71 -11.26 -1.93 10.05
C ALA A 71 -11.93 -0.57 10.27
N LEU A 72 -11.16 0.50 10.44
CA LEU A 72 -11.68 1.86 10.62
C LEU A 72 -12.49 2.31 9.40
N MET A 73 -11.92 2.16 8.19
CA MET A 73 -12.59 2.55 6.96
C MET A 73 -13.82 1.70 6.65
N ALA A 74 -13.77 0.40 6.97
CA ALA A 74 -14.92 -0.51 6.89
C ALA A 74 -16.06 -0.06 7.81
N ALA A 75 -15.74 0.30 9.05
CA ALA A 75 -16.69 0.82 10.03
C ALA A 75 -17.30 2.16 9.60
N LEU A 76 -16.47 3.10 9.13
CA LEU A 76 -16.93 4.38 8.58
C LEU A 76 -17.87 4.18 7.38
N GLY A 77 -17.63 3.17 6.55
CA GLY A 77 -18.51 2.81 5.42
C GLY A 77 -19.92 2.39 5.81
N VAL A 78 -20.16 1.98 7.07
CA VAL A 78 -21.50 1.65 7.56
C VAL A 78 -22.34 2.92 7.76
N GLY A 79 -21.75 3.96 8.35
CA GLY A 79 -22.43 5.23 8.62
C GLY A 79 -22.38 6.24 7.48
N TYR A 80 -21.33 6.18 6.65
CA TYR A 80 -21.03 7.19 5.62
C TYR A 80 -20.76 6.53 4.27
N PRO A 81 -21.79 6.34 3.41
CA PRO A 81 -21.63 5.68 2.10
C PRO A 81 -20.58 6.32 1.20
N ALA A 82 -20.34 7.62 1.33
CA ALA A 82 -19.28 8.32 0.60
C ALA A 82 -17.90 7.67 0.81
N THR A 83 -17.61 7.19 2.03
CA THR A 83 -16.31 6.55 2.36
C THR A 83 -16.11 5.19 1.67
N ARG A 84 -17.14 4.64 1.00
CA ARG A 84 -17.02 3.41 0.19
C ARG A 84 -16.39 3.68 -1.18
N LYS A 85 -16.14 4.92 -1.58
CA LYS A 85 -15.48 5.27 -2.85
C LYS A 85 -14.00 4.86 -2.84
N ARG A 86 -13.48 4.36 -3.96
CA ARG A 86 -12.10 3.87 -4.07
C ARG A 86 -11.08 4.98 -3.85
N GLU A 87 -11.40 6.17 -4.33
CA GLU A 87 -10.56 7.37 -4.24
C GLU A 87 -10.35 7.78 -2.78
N ILE A 88 -11.39 7.67 -1.94
CA ILE A 88 -11.28 8.01 -0.51
C ILE A 88 -10.35 7.04 0.22
N TRP A 89 -10.40 5.75 -0.12
CA TRP A 89 -9.47 4.76 0.43
C TRP A 89 -8.03 5.01 -0.02
N ALA A 90 -7.81 5.33 -1.29
CA ALA A 90 -6.49 5.71 -1.79
C ALA A 90 -5.92 6.93 -1.05
N ILE A 91 -6.73 7.98 -0.90
CA ILE A 91 -6.33 9.20 -0.17
C ILE A 91 -6.02 8.89 1.30
N ALA A 92 -6.88 8.13 1.98
CA ALA A 92 -6.65 7.74 3.37
C ALA A 92 -5.37 6.91 3.52
N GLY A 93 -5.12 5.97 2.60
CA GLY A 93 -3.90 5.18 2.55
C GLY A 93 -2.64 6.02 2.36
N THR A 94 -2.68 6.98 1.42
CA THR A 94 -1.59 7.95 1.20
C THR A 94 -1.29 8.73 2.49
N ILE A 95 -2.30 9.33 3.10
CA ILE A 95 -2.14 10.17 4.30
C ILE A 95 -1.56 9.33 5.44
N LEU A 96 -2.11 8.14 5.68
CA LEU A 96 -1.66 7.27 6.75
C LEU A 96 -0.21 6.83 6.55
N ALA A 97 0.17 6.43 5.34
CA ALA A 97 1.53 5.99 5.05
C ALA A 97 2.55 7.14 5.15
N MET A 98 2.21 8.33 4.66
CA MET A 98 3.07 9.52 4.81
C MET A 98 3.21 9.92 6.28
N ALA A 99 2.13 9.89 7.06
CA ALA A 99 2.16 10.20 8.49
C ALA A 99 2.99 9.18 9.26
N PHE A 100 2.90 7.89 8.90
CA PHE A 100 3.72 6.84 9.48
C PHE A 100 5.20 7.00 9.14
N ALA A 101 5.52 7.43 7.91
CA ALA A 101 6.90 7.57 7.46
C ALA A 101 7.58 8.82 8.05
N ALA A 102 6.83 9.92 8.25
CA ALA A 102 7.34 11.20 8.76
C ALA A 102 8.32 11.12 9.95
N PRO A 103 8.06 10.38 11.05
CA PRO A 103 8.99 10.28 12.17
C PRO A 103 10.31 9.58 11.83
N PHE A 104 10.38 8.79 10.75
CA PHE A 104 11.58 8.05 10.35
C PHE A 104 12.43 8.78 9.32
N ILE A 105 11.81 9.55 8.42
CA ILE A 105 12.52 10.24 7.33
C ILE A 105 12.71 11.74 7.58
N GLY A 106 11.96 12.37 8.49
CA GLY A 106 12.02 13.82 8.70
C GLY A 106 11.43 14.63 7.54
N PHE A 107 11.48 15.97 7.62
CA PHE A 107 10.77 16.87 6.68
C PHE A 107 11.69 17.54 5.65
N GLU A 108 12.83 16.93 5.33
CA GLU A 108 13.79 17.51 4.40
C GLU A 108 13.35 17.32 2.92
N PRO A 109 13.54 18.33 2.04
CA PRO A 109 13.18 18.22 0.63
C PRO A 109 13.84 17.04 -0.10
N ALA A 110 15.04 16.64 0.33
CA ALA A 110 15.76 15.49 -0.22
C ALA A 110 15.02 14.15 0.00
N MET A 111 14.08 14.09 0.95
CA MET A 111 13.30 12.89 1.28
C MET A 111 12.01 12.77 0.47
N LEU A 112 11.69 13.74 -0.40
CA LEU A 112 10.48 13.72 -1.22
C LEU A 112 10.26 12.40 -1.99
N PRO A 113 11.29 11.77 -2.61
CA PRO A 113 11.11 10.48 -3.28
C PRO A 113 10.63 9.37 -2.35
N LEU A 114 11.12 9.36 -1.10
CA LEU A 114 10.68 8.38 -0.10
C LEU A 114 9.23 8.65 0.33
N TYR A 115 8.84 9.91 0.52
CA TYR A 115 7.44 10.24 0.79
C TYR A 115 6.49 9.80 -0.33
N LEU A 116 6.88 10.01 -1.59
CA LEU A 116 6.11 9.53 -2.74
C LEU A 116 6.02 8.01 -2.76
N LEU A 117 7.13 7.31 -2.48
CA LEU A 117 7.15 5.85 -2.37
C LEU A 117 6.15 5.33 -1.33
N PHE A 118 6.17 5.90 -0.11
CA PHE A 118 5.23 5.54 0.95
C PHE A 118 3.79 5.91 0.59
N ALA A 119 3.57 7.09 0.00
CA ALA A 119 2.26 7.52 -0.46
C ALA A 119 1.64 6.54 -1.45
N PHE A 120 2.37 6.17 -2.52
CA PHE A 120 1.88 5.22 -3.53
C PHE A 120 1.64 3.83 -2.94
N THR A 121 2.56 3.35 -2.11
CA THR A 121 2.42 2.04 -1.45
C THR A 121 1.18 2.02 -0.55
N GLY A 122 0.99 3.07 0.26
CA GLY A 122 -0.18 3.23 1.12
C GLY A 122 -1.49 3.28 0.33
N ALA A 123 -1.54 4.05 -0.76
CA ALA A 123 -2.69 4.14 -1.64
C ALA A 123 -3.06 2.78 -2.25
N ILE A 124 -2.07 2.05 -2.79
CA ILE A 124 -2.28 0.74 -3.43
C ILE A 124 -2.76 -0.28 -2.38
N CYS A 125 -2.11 -0.37 -1.23
CA CYS A 125 -2.55 -1.27 -0.15
C CYS A 125 -3.99 -0.97 0.28
N ALA A 126 -4.35 0.31 0.48
CA ALA A 126 -5.72 0.69 0.83
C ALA A 126 -6.73 0.33 -0.26
N LEU A 127 -6.37 0.48 -1.55
CA LEU A 127 -7.21 0.06 -2.67
C LEU A 127 -7.40 -1.47 -2.71
N ILE A 128 -6.36 -2.26 -2.42
CA ILE A 128 -6.46 -3.73 -2.33
C ILE A 128 -7.39 -4.12 -1.19
N VAL A 129 -7.24 -3.50 0.00
CA VAL A 129 -8.16 -3.74 1.12
C VAL A 129 -9.59 -3.39 0.69
N ARG A 130 -9.80 -2.21 0.10
CA ARG A 130 -11.12 -1.78 -0.38
C ARG A 130 -11.73 -2.76 -1.39
N PHE A 131 -10.94 -3.31 -2.30
CA PHE A 131 -11.41 -4.28 -3.29
C PHE A 131 -11.97 -5.54 -2.63
N GLY A 132 -11.34 -5.99 -1.54
CA GLY A 132 -11.83 -7.12 -0.75
C GLY A 132 -12.90 -6.78 0.28
N THR A 133 -13.20 -5.50 0.50
CA THR A 133 -14.22 -5.06 1.47
C THR A 133 -15.61 -5.06 0.86
N ARG A 134 -16.56 -5.72 1.51
CA ARG A 134 -17.98 -5.78 1.15
C ARG A 134 -18.87 -5.35 2.31
N TRP A 135 -19.89 -4.54 2.03
CA TRP A 135 -20.95 -4.19 2.97
C TRP A 135 -22.23 -4.99 2.66
N SER A 136 -23.04 -5.27 3.68
CA SER A 136 -24.28 -6.07 3.54
C SER A 136 -25.27 -5.54 2.49
N ASP A 137 -25.18 -4.26 2.16
CA ASP A 137 -26.11 -3.58 1.26
C ASP A 137 -25.54 -3.47 -0.16
N ASP A 138 -24.34 -4.01 -0.42
CA ASP A 138 -23.71 -4.01 -1.76
C ASP A 138 -24.32 -5.07 -2.70
N SER A 139 -25.39 -5.75 -2.29
CA SER A 139 -26.17 -6.65 -3.13
C SER A 139 -27.21 -5.88 -3.96
N THR A 140 -26.73 -5.22 -5.01
CA THR A 140 -27.47 -4.94 -6.26
C THR A 140 -26.48 -4.83 -7.41
#